data_AF-A0A6S5TP82-F1
#
_entry.id   AF-A0A6S5TP82-F1
#
_cell.length_a   1.000
_cell.length_b   1.000
_cell.length_c   1.000
_cell.angle_alpha   90.00
_cell.angle_beta   90.00
_cell.angle_gamma   90.00
#
_symmetry.space_group_name_H-M   'P 1'
#
loop_
_entity.id
_entity.type
_entity.pdbx_description
1 polymer ?
#
loop_
_entity_poly.entity_id
_entity_poly.type
_entity_poly.pdbx_seq_one_letter_code
_entity_poly.pdbx_strand_id
1 'polypeptide(L)'
;MLDPATGMQPGERYTVDNEERTWQFTGFFLDGKYYLDTDLNTAVGWLEGTRFYYDDLDPDGQPIFADRLAGTIEDLVLTLVDGATLKLEGSLQGHPSDARKGL
;
A
#
# COMPACT_ATOMS: atom_id res chain seq x y z
N MET A 1 -4.34 -3.86 -15.23
CA MET A 1 -4.57 -5.21 -14.69
C MET A 1 -3.58 -5.38 -13.56
N LEU A 2 -4.03 -5.80 -12.38
CA LEU A 2 -3.12 -6.14 -11.28
C LEU A 2 -2.21 -7.27 -11.75
N ASP A 3 -0.90 -7.14 -11.50
CA ASP A 3 0.05 -8.18 -11.82
C ASP A 3 -0.16 -9.36 -10.84
N PRO A 4 -0.40 -10.59 -11.32
CA PRO A 4 -0.61 -11.75 -10.45
C PRO A 4 0.54 -11.99 -9.46
N ALA A 5 1.77 -11.59 -9.81
CA ALA A 5 2.94 -11.74 -8.93
C ALA A 5 2.80 -10.96 -7.62
N THR A 6 1.97 -9.91 -7.58
CA THR A 6 1.73 -9.14 -6.35
C THR A 6 1.01 -9.94 -5.26
N GLY A 7 0.31 -11.02 -5.64
CA GLY A 7 -0.60 -11.75 -4.76
C GLY A 7 -1.92 -11.05 -4.46
N MET A 8 -2.08 -9.79 -4.87
CA MET A 8 -3.32 -9.01 -4.65
C MET A 8 -4.46 -9.50 -5.54
N GLN A 9 -5.67 -9.47 -4.99
CA GLN A 9 -6.91 -9.78 -5.69
C GLN A 9 -7.65 -8.49 -6.06
N PRO A 10 -8.29 -8.44 -7.25
CA PRO A 10 -9.17 -7.33 -7.61
C PRO A 10 -10.31 -7.14 -6.61
N GLY A 11 -10.58 -5.89 -6.24
CA GLY A 11 -11.65 -5.50 -5.30
C GLY A 11 -11.32 -5.70 -3.82
N GLU A 12 -10.17 -6.27 -3.46
CA GLU A 12 -9.72 -6.40 -2.07
C GLU A 12 -8.87 -5.20 -1.64
N ARG A 13 -8.92 -4.89 -0.33
CA ARG A 13 -8.07 -3.88 0.28
C ARG A 13 -6.89 -4.53 0.99
N TYR A 14 -5.71 -3.96 0.82
CA TYR A 14 -4.49 -4.42 1.49
C TYR A 14 -3.84 -3.28 2.25
N THR A 15 -3.62 -3.46 3.55
CA THR A 15 -2.82 -2.54 4.38
C THR A 15 -1.41 -3.05 4.53
N VAL A 16 -0.45 -2.15 4.76
CA VAL A 16 0.92 -2.53 5.07
C VAL A 16 1.04 -2.79 6.59
N ASP A 17 1.56 -3.94 6.97
CA ASP A 17 2.00 -4.22 8.34
C ASP A 17 3.30 -3.47 8.58
N ASN A 18 3.22 -2.33 9.26
CA ASN A 18 4.34 -1.42 9.44
C ASN A 18 5.26 -1.88 10.58
N GLU A 19 6.57 -1.87 10.33
CA GLU A 19 7.58 -2.11 11.36
C GLU A 19 8.10 -0.79 11.95
N GLU A 20 8.58 -0.81 13.20
CA GLU A 20 8.97 0.42 13.94
C GLU A 20 10.07 1.26 13.27
N ARG A 21 10.88 0.66 12.39
CA ARG A 21 12.07 1.30 11.79
C ARG A 21 11.94 1.55 10.29
N THR A 22 10.73 1.42 9.75
CA THR A 22 10.46 1.67 8.33
C THR A 22 9.52 2.86 8.16
N TRP A 23 9.40 3.33 6.91
CA TRP A 23 8.36 4.29 6.56
C TRP A 23 6.98 3.75 6.99
N GLN A 24 6.14 4.63 7.54
CA GLN A 24 4.81 4.29 8.01
C GLN A 24 3.78 4.54 6.91
N PHE A 25 3.29 3.47 6.31
CA PHE A 25 2.23 3.47 5.32
C PHE A 25 0.87 3.43 6.03
N THR A 26 0.18 4.57 6.11
CA THR A 26 -1.08 4.72 6.85
C THR A 26 -2.33 4.39 6.01
N GLY A 27 -2.17 4.27 4.70
CA GLY A 27 -3.21 3.99 3.73
C GLY A 27 -3.36 2.51 3.37
N PHE A 28 -4.05 2.26 2.25
CA PHE A 28 -4.30 0.91 1.72
C PHE A 28 -4.20 0.86 0.19
N PHE A 29 -3.87 -0.33 -0.32
CA PHE A 29 -4.00 -0.67 -1.72
C PHE A 29 -5.43 -1.10 -2.05
N LEU A 30 -5.94 -0.66 -3.19
CA LEU A 30 -7.18 -1.14 -3.82
C LEU A 30 -7.00 -1.07 -5.34
N ASP A 31 -7.17 -2.19 -6.03
CA ASP A 31 -7.09 -2.29 -7.49
C ASP A 31 -5.81 -1.66 -8.10
N GLY A 32 -4.69 -1.82 -7.41
CA GLY A 32 -3.37 -1.34 -7.86
C GLY A 32 -3.12 0.14 -7.62
N LYS A 33 -4.00 0.82 -6.88
CA LYS A 33 -3.80 2.18 -6.40
C LYS A 33 -3.63 2.19 -4.89
N TYR A 34 -2.85 3.13 -4.37
CA TYR A 34 -2.66 3.34 -2.95
C TYR A 34 -3.33 4.63 -2.51
N TYR A 35 -4.17 4.55 -1.48
CA TYR A 35 -4.99 5.65 -0.96
C TYR A 35 -4.65 5.92 0.50
N LEU A 36 -4.47 7.19 0.88
CA LEU A 36 -4.23 7.58 2.27
C LEU A 36 -5.47 7.50 3.17
N ASP A 37 -6.66 7.50 2.56
CA ASP A 37 -7.96 7.59 3.23
C ASP A 37 -8.99 6.71 2.51
N THR A 38 -9.92 6.19 3.29
CA THR A 38 -11.17 5.54 2.88
C THR A 38 -12.07 6.36 1.96
N ASP A 39 -11.94 7.69 1.91
CA ASP A 39 -12.72 8.56 1.02
C ASP A 39 -12.38 8.38 -0.48
N LEU A 40 -11.33 7.62 -0.82
CA LEU A 40 -10.91 7.24 -2.20
C LEU A 40 -10.67 8.41 -3.18
N ASN A 41 -10.72 9.66 -2.71
CA ASN A 41 -10.61 10.84 -3.57
C ASN A 41 -9.16 11.15 -4.00
N THR A 42 -8.17 10.68 -3.23
CA THR A 42 -6.76 10.99 -3.46
C THR A 42 -5.92 9.71 -3.41
N ALA A 43 -5.76 9.07 -4.57
CA ALA A 43 -4.72 8.05 -4.72
C ALA A 43 -3.36 8.76 -4.77
N VAL A 44 -2.45 8.38 -3.88
CA VAL A 44 -1.08 8.92 -3.81
C VAL A 44 -0.05 7.90 -4.23
N GLY A 45 -0.47 6.74 -4.73
CA GLY A 45 0.45 5.74 -5.25
C GLY A 45 -0.24 4.77 -6.20
N TRP A 46 0.57 4.05 -6.95
CA TRP A 46 0.08 3.07 -7.93
C TRP A 46 1.11 1.97 -8.19
N LEU A 47 0.61 0.85 -8.72
CA LEU A 47 1.42 -0.26 -9.19
C LEU A 47 1.62 -0.18 -10.72
N GLU A 48 2.86 -0.36 -11.15
CA GLU A 48 3.19 -0.72 -12.55
C GLU A 48 3.86 -2.09 -12.54
N GLY A 49 3.11 -3.13 -12.93
CA GLY A 49 3.54 -4.51 -12.68
C GLY A 49 3.62 -4.75 -11.17
N THR A 50 4.80 -5.13 -10.68
CA THR A 50 5.11 -5.29 -9.25
C THR A 50 5.68 -4.03 -8.61
N ARG A 51 6.02 -2.99 -9.39
CA ARG A 51 6.68 -1.79 -8.86
C ARG A 51 5.66 -0.86 -8.21
N PHE A 52 5.91 -0.49 -6.96
CA PHE A 52 5.07 0.43 -6.21
C PHE A 52 5.66 1.84 -6.24
N TYR A 53 4.91 2.75 -6.86
CA TYR A 53 5.18 4.17 -6.83
C TYR A 53 4.33 4.87 -5.77
N TYR A 54 4.97 5.74 -4.98
CA TYR A 54 4.40 6.52 -3.90
C TYR A 54 4.76 8.00 -4.11
N ASP A 55 3.77 8.79 -4.49
CA ASP A 55 3.82 10.22 -4.82
C ASP A 55 3.25 11.07 -3.67
N ASP A 56 3.70 10.77 -2.46
CA ASP A 56 3.48 11.62 -1.30
C ASP A 56 4.74 12.44 -1.02
N LEU A 57 4.53 13.61 -0.43
CA LEU A 57 5.59 14.60 -0.21
C LEU A 57 5.87 14.78 1.28
N ASP A 58 7.13 15.04 1.60
CA ASP A 58 7.53 15.47 2.92
C ASP A 58 7.09 16.93 3.20
N PRO A 59 7.26 17.44 4.44
CA PRO A 59 6.90 18.81 4.78
C PRO A 59 7.63 19.91 3.99
N ASP A 60 8.79 19.59 3.39
CA ASP A 60 9.56 20.50 2.54
C ASP A 60 9.11 20.44 1.07
N GLY A 61 8.12 19.60 0.75
CA GLY A 61 7.57 19.40 -0.58
C GLY A 61 8.41 18.46 -1.46
N GLN A 62 9.33 17.69 -0.89
CA GLN A 62 10.14 16.71 -1.61
C GLN A 62 9.47 15.34 -1.60
N PRO A 63 9.61 14.52 -2.66
CA PRO A 63 9.12 13.15 -2.64
C PRO A 63 9.73 12.34 -1.50
N ILE A 64 8.90 11.62 -0.76
CA ILE A 64 9.35 10.74 0.34
C ILE A 64 10.31 9.67 -0.16
N PHE A 65 10.07 9.14 -1.36
CA PHE A 65 10.98 8.22 -2.04
C PHE A 65 11.56 8.87 -3.30
N ALA A 66 12.87 8.68 -3.52
CA ALA A 66 13.51 9.11 -4.76
C ALA A 66 12.82 8.47 -5.97
N ASP A 67 12.63 9.26 -7.03
CA ASP A 67 11.89 8.87 -8.24
C ASP A 67 10.47 8.35 -7.96
N ARG A 68 9.92 8.62 -6.77
CA ARG A 68 8.65 8.09 -6.24
C ARG A 68 8.62 6.57 -6.14
N LEU A 69 9.73 5.86 -6.32
CA LEU A 69 9.74 4.41 -6.24
C LEU A 69 9.88 3.99 -4.78
N ALA A 70 8.80 3.51 -4.17
CA ALA A 70 8.84 3.01 -2.80
C ALA A 70 9.46 1.62 -2.74
N GLY A 71 9.17 0.76 -3.73
CA GLY A 71 9.66 -0.61 -3.74
C GLY A 71 8.98 -1.51 -4.76
N THR A 72 9.00 -2.82 -4.49
CA THR A 72 8.34 -3.86 -5.28
C THR A 72 7.46 -4.74 -4.40
N ILE A 73 6.32 -5.18 -4.92
CA ILE A 73 5.39 -6.06 -4.23
C ILE A 73 5.33 -7.40 -4.95
N GLU A 74 5.67 -8.46 -4.22
CA GLU A 74 5.58 -9.85 -4.67
C GLU A 74 5.02 -10.70 -3.53
N ASP A 75 4.08 -11.61 -3.83
CA ASP A 75 3.47 -12.53 -2.86
C ASP A 75 3.00 -11.84 -1.55
N LEU A 76 2.35 -10.68 -1.68
CA LEU A 76 1.90 -9.83 -0.55
C LEU A 76 3.04 -9.35 0.37
N VAL A 77 4.25 -9.22 -0.16
CA VAL A 77 5.41 -8.63 0.53
C VAL A 77 5.90 -7.42 -0.25
N LEU A 78 5.90 -6.26 0.41
CA LEU A 78 6.53 -5.03 -0.08
C LEU A 78 8.01 -5.03 0.32
N THR A 79 8.89 -5.13 -0.66
CA THR A 79 10.32 -4.88 -0.48
C THR A 79 10.61 -3.43 -0.86
N LEU A 80 10.97 -2.61 0.12
CA LEU A 80 11.31 -1.21 -0.07
C LEU A 80 12.65 -1.06 -0.79
N VAL A 81 12.88 0.11 -1.39
CA VAL A 81 14.14 0.44 -2.11
C VAL A 81 15.39 0.38 -1.23
N ASP A 82 15.24 0.50 0.09
CA ASP A 82 16.32 0.34 1.07
C ASP A 82 16.56 -1.14 1.48
N GLY A 83 15.75 -2.06 0.97
CA GLY A 83 15.81 -3.49 1.25
C GLY A 83 14.96 -3.96 2.43
N ALA A 84 14.26 -3.08 3.15
CA ALA A 84 13.34 -3.49 4.19
C ALA A 84 12.11 -4.20 3.60
N THR A 85 11.58 -5.19 4.31
CA THR A 85 10.45 -6.00 3.85
C THR A 85 9.26 -5.84 4.79
N LEU A 86 8.10 -5.47 4.23
CA LEU A 86 6.86 -5.28 4.97
C LEU A 86 5.78 -6.20 4.40
N LYS A 87 4.96 -6.80 5.25
CA LYS A 87 3.86 -7.66 4.79
C LYS A 87 2.64 -6.83 4.44
N LEU A 88 1.86 -7.34 3.50
CA LEU A 88 0.54 -6.81 3.19
C LEU A 88 -0.54 -7.71 3.78
N GLU A 89 -1.47 -7.10 4.50
CA GLU A 89 -2.61 -7.81 5.08
C GLU A 89 -3.86 -7.51 4.28
N GLY A 90 -4.41 -8.55 3.65
CA GLY A 90 -5.67 -8.47 2.93
C GLY A 90 -6.86 -8.42 3.89
N SER A 91 -7.76 -7.48 3.65
CA SER A 91 -9.08 -7.46 4.29
C SER A 91 -10.16 -7.29 3.24
N LEU A 92 -11.26 -8.02 3.41
CA LEU A 92 -12.49 -7.82 2.64
C LEU A 92 -13.23 -6.53 3.06
N GLN A 93 -12.59 -5.62 3.81
CA GLN A 93 -13.18 -4.39 4.36
C GLN A 93 -13.38 -3.31 3.29
N GLY A 94 -14.14 -3.65 2.25
CA GLY A 94 -15.03 -2.73 1.54
C GLY A 94 -16.50 -2.86 1.99
N HIS A 95 -16.84 -3.86 2.82
CA HIS A 95 -18.18 -4.00 3.42
C HIS A 95 -18.19 -3.55 4.89
N PRO A 96 -19.14 -2.70 5.31
CA PRO A 96 -19.22 -2.13 6.67
C PRO A 96 -19.58 -3.13 7.79
N SER A 97 -19.40 -4.43 7.59
CA SER A 97 -19.77 -5.46 8.58
C SER A 97 -18.67 -5.86 9.57
N ASP A 98 -17.43 -5.39 9.39
CA ASP A 98 -16.31 -5.83 10.26
C ASP A 98 -16.17 -5.08 11.59
N ALA A 99 -17.12 -4.20 11.91
CA ALA A 99 -17.24 -3.63 13.24
C ALA A 99 -17.83 -4.63 14.26
N ARG A 100 -17.33 -5.87 14.36
CA ARG A 100 -17.56 -6.78 15.50
C ARG A 100 -16.43 -7.79 15.72
N LYS A 101 -15.33 -7.31 16.29
CA LYS A 101 -14.55 -8.01 17.34
C LYS A 101 -14.18 -6.92 18.34
N GLY A 102 -14.79 -6.78 19.50
CA GLY A 102 -15.10 -7.81 20.48
C GLY A 102 -14.27 -7.51 21.72
N LEU A 103 -14.75 -6.58 22.56
CA LEU A 103 -14.61 -6.54 24.02
C LEU A 103 -15.60 -5.53 24.59
#